data_AF-A0A7L4RCX5-F1
#
_entry.id   AF-A0A7L4RCX5-F1
#
_cell.length_a   1.000
_cell.length_b   1.000
_cell.length_c   1.000
_cell.angle_alpha   90.00
_cell.angle_beta   90.00
_cell.angle_gamma   90.00
#
_symmetry.space_group_name_H-M   'P 1'
#
loop_
_entity.id
_entity.type
_entity.pdbx_description
1 polymer ?
#
loop_
_entity_poly.entity_id
_entity_poly.type
_entity_poly.pdbx_seq_one_letter_code
_entity_poly.pdbx_strand_id
1 'polypeptide(L)'
;HSFPLSTAFLAFVVALTIIAALSKMVGCVLPSYALGLTGRESLQVGVGMVPRGEIAFIVALFGLSAGLIGQEVYSAILLMSLLTTVSAPFALRLLFHKPRAAV
;
A
#
# COMPACT_ATOMS: atom_id res chain seq x y z
N HIS A 1 -11.21 -19.21 15.02
CA HIS A 1 -10.46 -18.27 15.88
C HIS A 1 -8.95 -18.55 15.93
N SER A 2 -8.37 -19.13 14.88
CA SER A 2 -6.92 -19.39 14.83
C SER A 2 -6.37 -18.54 13.69
N PHE A 3 -5.65 -17.47 14.01
CA PHE A 3 -4.79 -16.84 13.02
C PHE A 3 -3.77 -17.91 12.60
N PRO A 4 -3.73 -18.33 11.33
CA PRO A 4 -2.71 -19.26 10.84
C PRO A 4 -1.37 -18.51 10.80
N LEU A 5 -0.69 -18.42 11.94
CA LEU A 5 0.69 -17.93 12.01
C LEU A 5 1.66 -18.98 11.42
N SER A 6 1.28 -19.65 10.33
CA SER A 6 2.19 -20.49 9.58
C SER A 6 3.19 -19.57 8.89
N THR A 7 4.46 -19.96 8.90
CA THR A 7 5.54 -19.20 8.25
C THR A 7 5.24 -18.95 6.77
N ALA A 8 4.53 -19.88 6.13
CA ALA A 8 4.07 -19.77 4.75
C ALA A 8 3.02 -18.64 4.55
N PHE A 9 2.05 -18.52 5.45
CA PHE A 9 1.05 -17.45 5.41
C PHE A 9 1.71 -16.08 5.60
N LEU A 10 2.61 -15.96 6.58
CA LEU A 10 3.34 -14.71 6.81
C LEU A 10 4.19 -14.31 5.58
N ALA A 11 4.90 -15.27 4.98
CA ALA A 11 5.69 -15.06 3.78
C ALA A 11 4.81 -14.61 2.60
N PHE A 12 3.62 -15.20 2.44
CA PHE A 12 2.66 -14.80 1.41
C PHE A 12 2.15 -13.37 1.60
N VAL A 13 1.80 -12.99 2.83
CA VAL A 13 1.35 -11.61 3.14
C VAL A 13 2.45 -10.59 2.87
N VAL A 14 3.70 -10.88 3.27
CA VAL A 14 4.84 -9.99 3.01
C VAL A 14 5.10 -9.87 1.52
N ALA A 15 5.13 -10.99 0.78
CA ALA A 15 5.33 -10.99 -0.66
C ALA A 15 4.23 -10.21 -1.39
N LEU A 16 2.96 -10.43 -1.05
CA LEU A 16 1.83 -9.68 -1.60
C LEU A 16 1.93 -8.19 -1.29
N THR A 17 2.34 -7.82 -0.08
CA THR A 17 2.48 -6.41 0.32
C THR A 17 3.57 -5.71 -0.48
N ILE A 18 4.73 -6.36 -0.66
CA ILE A 18 5.85 -5.83 -1.45
C ILE A 18 5.45 -5.67 -2.91
N ILE A 19 4.85 -6.70 -3.53
CA ILE A 19 4.42 -6.65 -4.93
C ILE A 19 3.37 -5.55 -5.12
N ALA A 20 2.39 -5.45 -4.22
CA ALA A 20 1.35 -4.42 -4.29
C ALA A 20 1.93 -3.01 -4.16
N ALA A 21 2.86 -2.79 -3.22
CA ALA A 21 3.52 -1.51 -3.03
C ALA A 21 4.37 -1.13 -4.25
N LEU A 22 5.22 -2.05 -4.74
CA LEU A 22 6.07 -1.82 -5.90
C LEU A 22 5.26 -1.55 -7.16
N SER A 23 4.20 -2.33 -7.41
CA SER A 23 3.36 -2.14 -8.60
C SER A 23 2.71 -0.76 -8.62
N LYS A 24 2.25 -0.26 -7.47
CA LYS A 24 1.70 1.10 -7.34
C LYS A 24 2.76 2.18 -7.45
N MET A 25 3.90 2.00 -6.78
CA MET A 25 5.00 2.97 -6.85
C MET A 25 5.50 3.10 -8.29
N VAL A 26 5.83 1.99 -8.95
CA VAL A 26 6.30 2.00 -10.34
C VAL A 26 5.22 2.51 -11.29
N GLY A 27 3.98 2.04 -11.11
CA GLY A 27 2.84 2.43 -11.95
C GLY A 27 2.46 3.90 -11.86
N CYS A 28 2.76 4.58 -10.76
CA CYS A 28 2.50 6.02 -10.59
C CYS A 28 3.73 6.90 -10.83
N VAL A 29 4.94 6.42 -10.50
CA VAL A 29 6.20 7.18 -10.67
C VAL A 29 6.60 7.32 -12.14
N LEU A 30 6.48 6.26 -12.94
CA LEU A 30 6.81 6.30 -14.36
C LEU A 30 5.99 7.33 -15.17
N PRO A 31 4.64 7.30 -15.12
CA PRO A 31 3.84 8.28 -15.86
C PRO A 31 3.93 9.69 -15.27
N SER A 32 4.09 9.85 -13.95
CA SER A 32 4.29 11.18 -13.35
C SER A 32 5.61 11.81 -13.82
N TYR A 33 6.67 11.02 -13.99
CA TYR A 33 7.91 11.49 -14.59
C TYR A 33 7.74 11.85 -16.08
N ALA A 34 7.00 11.05 -16.84
CA ALA A 34 6.68 11.33 -18.25
C ALA A 34 5.84 12.61 -18.43
N LEU A 35 5.08 13.02 -17.40
CA LEU A 35 4.32 14.27 -17.36
C LEU A 35 5.16 15.50 -16.97
N GLY A 36 6.47 15.34 -16.77
CA GLY A 36 7.40 16.45 -16.51
C GLY A 36 7.60 16.80 -15.03
N LEU A 37 7.16 15.95 -14.09
CA LEU A 37 7.43 16.14 -12.67
C LEU A 37 8.89 15.79 -12.34
N THR A 38 9.48 16.49 -11.36
CA THR A 38 10.83 16.16 -10.89
C THR A 38 10.84 14.78 -10.22
N GLY A 39 11.98 14.08 -10.23
CA GLY A 39 12.07 12.74 -9.63
C GLY A 39 11.62 12.66 -8.16
N ARG A 40 11.74 13.76 -7.40
CA ARG A 40 11.19 13.87 -6.03
C ARG A 40 9.66 14.01 -6.01
N GLU A 41 9.09 14.81 -6.92
CA GLU A 41 7.64 14.99 -7.04
C GLU A 41 6.96 13.71 -7.54
N SER A 42 7.55 13.01 -8.50
CA SER A 42 7.08 11.69 -8.96
C SER A 42 7.03 10.68 -7.81
N LEU A 43 8.05 10.69 -6.92
CA LEU A 43 8.08 9.83 -5.74
C LEU A 43 6.99 10.19 -4.73
N GLN A 44 6.74 11.49 -4.52
CA GLN A 44 5.65 11.97 -3.65
C GLN A 44 4.28 11.53 -4.17
N VAL A 45 4.05 11.60 -5.48
CA VAL A 45 2.83 11.09 -6.13
C VAL A 45 2.71 9.58 -5.92
N GLY A 46 3.80 8.83 -6.14
CA GLY A 46 3.84 7.39 -5.94
C GLY A 46 3.46 6.99 -4.51
N VAL A 47 4.08 7.60 -3.50
CA VAL A 47 3.81 7.32 -2.08
C VAL A 47 2.41 7.77 -1.67
N GLY A 48 1.92 8.89 -2.22
CA GLY A 48 0.54 9.36 -2.01
C GLY A 48 -0.55 8.42 -2.54
N MET A 49 -0.22 7.55 -3.50
CA MET A 49 -1.15 6.62 -4.16
C MET A 49 -1.12 5.19 -3.57
N VAL A 50 -0.21 4.92 -2.62
CA VAL A 50 -0.10 3.63 -1.89
C VAL A 50 -1.24 3.36 -0.91
N PRO A 51 -1.73 4.30 -0.08
CA PRO A 51 -2.74 3.98 0.92
C PRO A 51 -4.02 3.44 0.25
N ARG A 52 -4.38 2.21 0.62
CA ARG A 52 -5.65 1.58 0.24
C ARG A 52 -6.64 1.75 1.38
N GLY A 53 -7.70 2.50 1.14
CA GLY A 53 -8.74 2.77 2.11
C GLY A 53 -9.88 1.75 2.09
N GLU A 54 -11.08 2.26 2.35
CA GLU A 54 -12.35 1.53 2.48
C GLU A 54 -12.65 0.54 1.34
N ILE A 55 -12.30 0.88 0.09
CA ILE A 55 -12.66 0.08 -1.09
C ILE A 55 -11.97 -1.29 -1.05
N ALA A 56 -10.72 -1.36 -0.57
CA ALA A 56 -10.02 -2.64 -0.46
C ALA A 56 -10.70 -3.57 0.55
N PHE A 57 -11.22 -3.01 1.64
CA PHE A 57 -11.96 -3.76 2.66
C PHE A 57 -13.30 -4.25 2.16
N ILE A 58 -14.03 -3.41 1.42
CA ILE A 58 -15.33 -3.78 0.83
C ILE A 58 -15.15 -4.94 -0.16
N VAL A 59 -14.15 -4.86 -1.05
CA VAL A 59 -13.88 -5.92 -2.04
C VAL A 59 -13.42 -7.22 -1.36
N ALA A 60 -12.59 -7.12 -0.32
CA ALA A 60 -12.16 -8.30 0.44
C ALA A 60 -13.34 -8.95 1.18
N LEU A 61 -14.21 -8.16 1.81
CA LEU A 61 -15.40 -8.65 2.49
C LEU A 61 -16.35 -9.32 1.50
N PHE A 62 -16.57 -8.70 0.33
CA PHE A 62 -17.36 -9.29 -0.74
C PHE A 62 -16.78 -10.64 -1.20
N GLY A 63 -15.46 -10.72 -1.42
CA GLY A 63 -14.80 -11.97 -1.79
C GLY A 63 -14.96 -13.07 -0.72
N LEU A 64 -14.94 -12.70 0.56
CA LEU A 64 -15.16 -13.61 1.67
C LEU A 64 -16.62 -14.11 1.69
N SER A 65 -17.59 -13.18 1.55
CA SER A 65 -19.01 -13.52 1.49
C SER A 65 -19.39 -14.34 0.26
N ALA A 66 -18.70 -14.15 -0.86
CA ALA A 66 -18.85 -14.93 -2.08
C ALA A 66 -18.13 -16.30 -2.01
N GLY A 67 -17.40 -16.60 -0.92
CA GLY A 67 -16.61 -17.82 -0.77
C GLY A 67 -15.39 -17.91 -1.69
N LEU A 68 -14.99 -16.81 -2.33
CA LEU A 68 -13.84 -16.73 -3.25
C LEU A 68 -12.52 -16.66 -2.50
N ILE A 69 -12.53 -16.09 -1.29
CA ILE A 69 -11.36 -16.04 -0.41
C ILE A 69 -11.72 -16.55 0.98
N GLY A 70 -10.77 -17.22 1.63
CA GLY A 70 -10.91 -17.67 3.02
C GLY A 70 -10.77 -16.53 4.03
N GLN A 71 -11.22 -16.77 5.26
CA GLN A 71 -11.09 -15.83 6.38
C GLN A 71 -9.65 -15.34 6.59
N GLU A 72 -8.67 -16.21 6.36
CA GLU A 72 -7.24 -15.92 6.51
C GLU A 72 -6.79 -14.82 5.53
N VAL A 73 -7.19 -14.93 4.26
CA VAL A 73 -6.86 -13.95 3.21
C VAL A 73 -7.57 -12.62 3.48
N TYR A 74 -8.81 -12.66 3.96
CA TYR A 74 -9.52 -11.46 4.37
C TYR A 74 -8.76 -10.71 5.48
N SER A 75 -8.36 -11.41 6.55
CA SER A 75 -7.58 -10.82 7.64
C SER A 75 -6.21 -10.29 7.18
N ALA A 76 -5.55 -10.97 6.25
CA ALA A 76 -4.31 -10.49 5.63
C ALA A 76 -4.49 -9.17 4.87
N ILE A 77 -5.53 -9.07 4.04
CA ILE A 77 -5.83 -7.85 3.28
C ILE A 77 -6.16 -6.71 4.23
N LEU A 78 -6.94 -6.97 5.28
CA LEU A 78 -7.25 -5.99 6.31
C LEU A 78 -5.97 -5.41 6.95
N LEU A 79 -5.10 -6.29 7.44
CA LEU A 79 -3.84 -5.88 8.07
C LEU A 79 -2.92 -5.12 7.11
N MET A 80 -2.77 -5.61 5.87
CA MET A 80 -1.96 -4.96 4.84
C MET A 80 -2.46 -3.53 4.53
N SER A 81 -3.77 -3.34 4.37
CA SER A 81 -4.34 -2.02 4.08
C SER A 81 -4.18 -1.07 5.27
N LEU A 82 -4.35 -1.57 6.49
CA LEU A 82 -4.19 -0.76 7.70
C LEU A 82 -2.73 -0.31 7.86
N LEU A 83 -1.78 -1.23 7.70
CA LEU A 83 -0.35 -0.93 7.75
C LEU A 83 0.06 0.07 6.66
N THR A 84 -0.37 -0.15 5.42
CA THR A 84 -0.05 0.78 4.32
C THR A 84 -0.66 2.17 4.54
N THR A 85 -1.90 2.25 5.05
CA THR A 85 -2.58 3.52 5.33
C THR A 85 -1.91 4.32 6.44
N VAL A 86 -1.51 3.65 7.53
CA VAL A 86 -0.80 4.32 8.63
C VAL A 86 0.63 4.69 8.22
N SER A 87 1.29 3.89 7.37
CA SER A 87 2.65 4.18 6.89
C SER A 87 2.73 5.36 5.93
N ALA A 88 1.68 5.59 5.14
CA ALA A 88 1.63 6.64 4.12
C ALA A 88 1.90 8.05 4.67
N PRO A 89 1.19 8.58 5.70
CA PRO A 89 1.47 9.91 6.23
C PRO A 89 2.87 10.06 6.83
N PHE A 90 3.44 8.99 7.37
CA PHE A 90 4.83 9.00 7.87
C PHE A 90 5.84 9.11 6.73
N ALA A 91 5.68 8.30 5.68
CA ALA A 91 6.51 8.34 4.48
C ALA A 91 6.38 9.70 3.75
N LEU A 92 5.16 10.22 3.61
CA LEU A 92 4.90 11.54 3.03
C LEU A 92 5.56 12.64 3.87
N ARG A 93 5.46 12.62 5.21
CA ARG A 93 6.15 13.60 6.08
C ARG A 93 7.67 13.61 5.90
N LEU A 94 8.29 12.45 5.70
CA LEU A 94 9.73 12.35 5.41
C LEU A 94 10.07 12.93 4.03
N LEU A 95 9.22 12.68 3.03
CA LEU A 95 9.40 13.17 1.66
C LEU A 95 9.10 14.67 1.48
N PHE A 96 8.21 15.22 2.32
CA PHE A 96 7.87 16.65 2.33
C PHE A 96 8.72 17.47 3.31
N HIS A 97 9.64 16.86 4.05
CA HIS A 97 10.71 17.61 4.74
C HIS A 97 11.68 18.20 3.71
N LYS A 98 11.26 19.33 3.13
CA LYS A 98 12.16 20.30 2.53
C LYS A 98 12.77 21.09 3.70
N PRO A 99 14.11 21.24 3.79
CA PRO A 99 14.67 22.37 4.51
C PRO A 99 13.98 23.60 3.94
N ARG A 100 13.34 24.39 4.80
CA ARG A 100 12.82 25.71 4.46
C ARG A 100 14.01 26.45 3.84
N ALA A 101 13.98 26.67 2.52
CA ALA A 101 14.92 27.60 1.93
C ALA A 101 14.66 28.92 2.63
N ALA A 102 15.65 29.36 3.42
CA ALA A 102 15.66 30.67 4.02
C ALA A 102 15.50 31.68 2.88
N VAL A 103 14.40 32.43 2.92
CA VAL A 103 14.23 33.68 2.19
C VAL A 103 14.29 34.79 3.22
#